data_AF-A0A354T6G0-F1
#
_entry.id   AF-A0A354T6G0-F1
#
_cell.length_a   1.000
_cell.length_b   1.000
_cell.length_c   1.000
_cell.angle_alpha   90.00
_cell.angle_beta   90.00
_cell.angle_gamma   90.00
#
_symmetry.space_group_name_H-M   'P 1'
#
loop_
_entity.id
_entity.type
_entity.pdbx_description
1 polymer ?
#
loop_
_entity_poly.entity_id
_entity_poly.type
_entity_poly.pdbx_seq_one_letter_code
_entity_poly.pdbx_strand_id
1 'polypeptide(L)' 'MEGWPLECRKQTFVLQLTNGCGMYLPTALAIEGGSYSGLPHVNKVGPEGGQILVDQTVRAMQALFPSPAFK' A
#
# COMPACT_ATOMS: atom_id res chain seq x y z
N MET A 1 -38.87 -0.49 14.27
CA MET A 1 -37.52 0.11 14.16
C MET A 1 -36.58 -1.03 13.80
N GLU A 2 -36.39 -1.28 12.51
CA GLU A 2 -35.47 -2.31 12.02
C GLU A 2 -34.03 -1.87 12.31
N GLY A 3 -33.30 -2.68 13.06
CA GLY A 3 -31.90 -2.43 13.38
C GLY A 3 -31.05 -2.52 12.11
N TRP A 4 -30.36 -1.43 11.78
CA TRP A 4 -29.35 -1.44 10.72
C TRP A 4 -28.24 -2.42 11.12
N PRO A 5 -27.78 -3.33 10.22
CA PRO A 5 -26.65 -4.18 10.53
C PRO A 5 -25.43 -3.30 10.78
N LEU A 6 -24.91 -3.33 12.00
CA LEU A 6 -23.64 -2.70 12.36
C LEU A 6 -22.51 -3.53 11.73
N GLU A 7 -22.31 -3.37 10.43
CA GLU A 7 -21.15 -3.95 9.78
C GLU A 7 -19.90 -3.16 10.19
N CYS A 8 -18.93 -3.86 10.78
CA CYS A 8 -17.64 -3.29 11.13
C CYS A 8 -16.94 -2.82 9.85
N ARG A 9 -16.90 -1.50 9.64
CA ARG A 9 -16.20 -0.89 8.51
C ARG A 9 -14.70 -1.14 8.68
N LYS A 10 -14.14 -1.98 7.83
CA LYS A 10 -12.69 -2.16 7.71
C LYS A 10 -12.07 -0.89 7.12
N GLN A 11 -11.19 -0.25 7.87
CA GLN A 11 -10.43 0.92 7.41
C GLN A 11 -8.94 0.59 7.39
N THR A 12 -8.23 1.04 6.36
CA THR A 12 -6.77 0.91 6.25
C THR A 12 -6.17 2.31 6.14
N PHE A 13 -5.13 2.56 6.92
CA PHE A 13 -4.34 3.78 6.86
C PHE A 13 -2.93 3.45 6.39
N VAL A 14 -2.39 4.26 5.48
CA VAL A 14 -1.00 4.16 5.04
C VAL A 14 -0.22 5.25 5.76
N LEU A 15 0.73 4.84 6.61
CA LEU A 15 1.67 5.74 7.26
C LEU A 15 3.05 5.54 6.66
N GLN A 16 3.67 6.63 6.21
CA GLN A 16 4.97 6.63 5.55
C GLN A 16 6.07 7.13 6.50
N LEU A 17 7.33 6.79 6.20
CA LEU A 17 8.50 7.20 6.97
C LEU A 17 8.45 6.80 8.46
N THR A 18 7.75 5.71 8.75
CA THR A 18 7.52 5.23 10.13
C THR A 18 8.68 4.40 10.68
N ASN A 19 9.58 3.91 9.82
CA ASN A 19 10.76 3.13 10.20
C ASN A 19 12.01 3.60 9.42
N GLY A 20 12.45 4.82 9.71
CA GLY A 20 13.63 5.44 9.09
C GLY A 20 13.29 6.43 7.98
N CYS A 21 14.28 6.70 7.11
CA CYS A 21 14.12 7.60 5.96
C CYS A 21 13.92 6.83 4.65
N GLY A 22 13.12 7.39 3.76
CA GLY A 22 12.75 6.79 2.48
C GLY A 22 12.86 7.78 1.33
N MET A 23 12.91 7.21 0.13
CA MET A 23 12.78 7.92 -1.14
C MET A 23 11.37 7.69 -1.68
N TYR A 24 11.05 8.15 -2.89
CA TYR A 24 9.77 7.85 -3.51
C TYR A 24 9.70 6.38 -3.97
N LEU A 25 8.47 5.96 -4.27
CA LEU A 25 8.14 4.69 -4.90
C LEU A 25 7.49 5.04 -6.24
N PRO A 26 8.22 4.96 -7.36
CA PRO A 26 7.72 5.46 -8.62
C PRO A 26 6.66 4.50 -9.18
N THR A 27 5.63 5.04 -9.82
CA THR A 27 4.72 4.24 -10.65
C THR A 27 5.10 4.41 -12.12
N ALA A 28 4.73 3.45 -12.98
CA ALA A 28 4.97 3.58 -14.42
C ALA A 28 4.36 4.88 -14.97
N LEU A 29 3.13 5.22 -14.56
CA LEU A 29 2.44 6.46 -14.93
C LEU A 29 3.20 7.72 -14.48
N ALA A 30 3.83 7.71 -13.30
CA ALA A 30 4.60 8.85 -12.81
C ALA A 30 5.87 9.07 -13.64
N ILE A 31 6.50 8.00 -14.10
CA ILE A 31 7.67 8.05 -14.99
C ILE A 31 7.25 8.57 -16.37
N GLU A 32 6.22 7.96 -16.98
CA GLU A 32 5.70 8.36 -18.29
C GLU A 32 5.22 9.81 -18.30
N GLY A 33 4.58 10.25 -17.21
CA GLY A 33 4.09 11.62 -17.03
C GLY A 33 5.16 12.63 -16.66
N GLY A 34 6.43 12.24 -16.49
CA GLY A 34 7.52 13.14 -16.09
C GLY A 34 7.35 13.74 -14.70
N SER A 35 6.62 13.07 -13.81
CA SER A 35 6.46 13.50 -12.41
C SER A 35 7.81 13.51 -11.69
N TYR A 36 7.99 14.44 -10.74
CA TYR A 36 9.17 14.47 -9.89
C TYR A 36 9.41 13.12 -9.20
N SER A 37 8.34 12.45 -8.74
CA SER A 37 8.42 11.13 -8.11
C SER A 37 8.88 10.02 -9.06
N GLY A 38 8.92 10.25 -10.37
CA GLY A 38 9.42 9.32 -11.38
C GLY A 38 10.92 9.49 -11.70
N LEU A 39 11.60 10.51 -11.18
CA LEU A 39 13.00 10.77 -11.53
C LEU A 39 13.95 9.75 -10.88
N PRO A 40 14.94 9.17 -11.60
CA PRO A 40 15.79 8.10 -11.05
C PRO A 40 16.56 8.48 -9.78
N HIS A 41 17.00 9.74 -9.65
CA HIS A 41 17.81 10.18 -8.51
C HIS A 41 17.01 10.41 -7.21
N VAL A 42 15.67 10.39 -7.28
CA VAL A 42 14.79 10.53 -6.09
C VAL A 42 14.14 9.21 -5.68
N ASN A 43 14.60 8.09 -6.25
CA ASN A 43 14.08 6.76 -6.03
C ASN A 43 15.25 5.78 -5.77
N LYS A 44 15.02 4.77 -4.92
CA LYS A 44 15.98 3.66 -4.74
C LYS A 44 15.70 2.49 -5.68
N VAL A 45 14.46 2.37 -6.14
CA VAL A 45 13.95 1.27 -6.96
C VAL A 45 13.01 1.80 -8.03
N GLY A 46 12.83 1.04 -9.11
CA GLY A 46 11.81 1.29 -10.13
C GLY A 46 10.40 0.84 -9.70
N PRO A 47 9.40 0.97 -10.60
CA PRO A 47 8.01 0.59 -10.32
C PRO A 47 7.84 -0.86 -9.87
N GLU A 48 8.68 -1.76 -10.35
CA GLU A 48 8.66 -3.18 -10.00
C GLU A 48 9.00 -3.38 -8.52
N GLY A 49 10.00 -2.65 -8.01
CA GLY A 49 10.33 -2.66 -6.58
C GLY A 49 9.22 -2.11 -5.72
N GLY A 50 8.48 -1.12 -6.24
CA GLY A 50 7.30 -0.60 -5.58
C GLY A 50 6.16 -1.61 -5.49
N GLN A 51 5.91 -2.34 -6.58
CA GLN A 51 4.90 -3.41 -6.59
C GLN A 51 5.25 -4.52 -5.60
N ILE A 52 6.53 -4.92 -5.52
CA ILE A 52 6.98 -5.91 -4.54
C ILE A 52 6.67 -5.44 -3.11
N LEU A 53 6.94 -4.17 -2.76
CA LEU A 53 6.64 -3.65 -1.43
C LEU A 53 5.14 -3.73 -1.11
N VAL A 54 4.27 -3.36 -2.06
CA VAL A 54 2.81 -3.44 -1.90
C VAL A 54 2.38 -4.90 -1.69
N ASP A 55 2.86 -5.82 -2.52
CA ASP A 55 2.50 -7.24 -2.45
C ASP A 55 2.91 -7.85 -1.10
N GLN A 56 4.12 -7.55 -0.61
CA GLN A 56 4.56 -8.02 0.71
C GLN A 56 3.73 -7.42 1.85
N THR A 57 3.35 -6.14 1.72
CA THR A 57 2.51 -5.46 2.73
C THR A 57 1.11 -6.09 2.78
N VAL A 58 0.49 -6.33 1.64
CA VAL A 58 -0.82 -6.99 1.56
C VAL A 58 -0.76 -8.41 2.12
N ARG A 59 0.28 -9.18 1.80
CA ARG A 59 0.49 -10.52 2.37
C ARG A 59 0.61 -10.47 3.89
N ALA A 60 1.37 -9.52 4.43
CA ALA A 60 1.50 -9.34 5.87
C ALA A 60 0.17 -8.96 6.54
N MET A 61 -0.61 -8.06 5.92
CA MET A 61 -1.95 -7.71 6.40
C MET A 61 -2.90 -8.91 6.40
N GLN A 62 -2.90 -9.73 5.34
CA GLN A 62 -3.71 -10.95 5.26
C GLN A 62 -3.33 -11.97 6.36
N ALA A 63 -2.05 -12.06 6.71
CA ALA A 63 -1.59 -12.92 7.80
C ALA A 63 -2.03 -12.41 9.18
N LEU A 64 -2.03 -11.09 9.40
CA LEU A 64 -2.49 -10.47 10.65
C LEU A 64 -4.01 -10.50 10.81
N PHE A 65 -4.74 -10.36 9.70
CA PHE A 65 -6.19 -10.28 9.66
C PHE A 65 -6.74 -11.35 8.70
N PRO A 66 -6.65 -12.64 9.05
CA PRO A 66 -7.18 -13.70 8.21
C PRO A 66 -8.69 -13.52 8.06
N SER A 67 -9.21 -13.74 6.85
CA SER A 67 -10.65 -13.78 6.63
C SER A 67 -11.27 -14.80 7.57
N PRO A 68 -12.38 -14.48 8.27
CA PRO A 68 -13.07 -15.47 9.07
C PRO A 68 -13.44 -16.65 8.17
N ALA A 69 -13.12 -17.87 8.61
CA ALA A 69 -13.60 -19.07 7.96
C ALA A 69 -15.12 -19.05 8.03
N PHE A 70 -15.79 -18.85 6.90
CA PHE A 70 -17.21 -19.10 6.81
C PHE A 70 -17.42 -20.60 7.05
N LYS A 71 -18.04 -20.94 8.19
CA LYS A 71 -18.70 -22.23 8.40
C LYS A 71 -20.16 -22.09 8.02
#